data_AF-A0A0S9RUS3-F1
#
_entry.id   AF-A0A0S9RUS3-F1
#
_cell.length_a   1.000
_cell.length_b   1.000
_cell.length_c   1.000
_cell.angle_alpha   90.00
_cell.angle_beta   90.00
_cell.angle_gamma   90.00
#
_symmetry.space_group_name_H-M   'P 1'
#
loop_
_entity.id
_entity.type
_entity.pdbx_description
1 polymer ?
#
loop_
_entity_poly.entity_id
_entity_poly.type
_entity_poly.pdbx_seq_one_letter_code
_entity_poly.pdbx_strand_id
1 'polypeptide(L)' 'MERDIEDSTSDKPDSTGTNARPRETTIAQTGDGIPDDSGRPVKVDDTELKRIADKIRTL' A
#
# COMPACT_ATOMS: atom_id res chain seq x y z
N MET A 1 -11.87 -21.59 36.25
CA MET A 1 -12.30 -20.44 35.42
C MET A 1 -11.04 -19.80 34.90
N GLU A 2 -10.54 -20.28 33.77
CA GLU A 2 -9.53 -19.54 33.00
C GLU A 2 -10.20 -18.26 32.52
N ARG A 3 -9.61 -17.12 32.85
CA ARG A 3 -10.02 -15.85 32.27
C ARG A 3 -9.26 -15.75 30.96
N ASP A 4 -9.98 -15.95 29.87
CA ASP A 4 -9.54 -15.50 28.56
C ASP A 4 -9.35 -13.98 28.65
N ILE A 5 -8.09 -13.55 28.80
CA ILE A 5 -7.71 -12.16 28.63
C ILE A 5 -7.76 -11.93 27.12
N GLU A 6 -8.95 -11.64 26.60
CA GLU A 6 -9.07 -11.10 25.25
C GLU A 6 -8.23 -9.82 25.19
N ASP A 7 -7.21 -9.85 24.34
CA ASP A 7 -6.32 -8.74 24.05
C ASP A 7 -7.10 -7.60 23.40
N SER A 8 -7.78 -6.82 24.24
CA SER A 8 -8.58 -5.65 23.83
C SER A 8 -7.73 -4.40 23.55
N THR A 9 -6.41 -4.54 23.41
CA THR A 9 -5.47 -3.43 23.25
C THR A 9 -4.96 -3.22 21.82
N SER A 10 -5.04 -4.22 20.95
CA SER A 10 -4.59 -4.16 19.55
C SER A 10 -5.48 -3.32 18.64
N ASP A 11 -6.78 -3.19 18.95
CA ASP A 11 -7.76 -2.46 18.13
C ASP A 11 -7.82 -0.95 18.40
N LYS A 12 -7.15 -0.43 19.44
CA LYS A 12 -7.26 0.98 19.83
C LYS A 12 -6.22 1.85 19.11
N PRO A 13 -6.63 2.97 18.49
CA PRO A 13 -5.70 3.92 17.90
C PRO A 13 -4.86 4.65 18.96
N ASP A 14 -3.64 5.03 18.60
CA ASP A 14 -2.74 5.85 19.43
C ASP A 14 -3.17 7.31 19.61
N SER A 15 -4.16 7.74 18.83
CA SER A 15 -4.54 9.15 18.72
C SER A 15 -6.05 9.29 18.60
N THR A 16 -6.54 10.49 18.94
CA THR A 16 -7.94 10.91 18.76
C THR A 16 -8.14 11.84 17.55
N GLY A 17 -7.10 12.06 16.74
CA GLY A 17 -7.17 12.90 15.54
C GLY A 17 -8.05 12.31 14.44
N THR A 18 -8.45 13.14 13.47
CA THR A 18 -9.39 12.75 12.38
C THR A 18 -8.90 11.58 11.52
N ASN A 19 -7.59 11.32 11.50
CA ASN A 19 -6.96 10.22 10.75
C ASN A 19 -6.52 9.04 11.65
N ALA A 20 -6.98 8.99 12.91
CA ALA A 20 -6.66 7.90 13.83
C ALA A 20 -7.15 6.55 13.29
N ARG A 21 -6.29 5.52 13.35
CA ARG A 21 -6.57 4.15 12.91
C ARG A 21 -6.00 3.14 13.92
N PRO A 22 -6.57 1.93 14.04
CA PRO A 22 -6.01 0.86 14.86
C PRO A 22 -4.52 0.62 14.56
N ARG A 23 -3.72 0.25 15.57
CA ARG A 23 -2.27 0.05 15.40
C ARG A 23 -1.96 -1.13 14.49
N GLU A 24 -2.66 -2.23 14.72
CA GLU A 24 -2.37 -3.52 14.09
C GLU A 24 -3.15 -3.73 12.78
N THR A 25 -3.76 -2.67 12.22
CA THR A 25 -4.43 -2.75 10.91
C THR A 25 -3.52 -2.28 9.78
N THR A 26 -3.53 -3.02 8.68
CA THR A 26 -2.75 -2.68 7.50
C THR A 26 -3.33 -1.46 6.78
N ILE A 27 -2.46 -0.63 6.20
CA ILE A 27 -2.90 0.44 5.30
C ILE A 27 -3.42 -0.21 4.01
N ALA A 28 -4.50 0.32 3.42
CA ALA A 28 -5.16 -0.26 2.24
C ALA A 28 -4.22 -0.59 1.05
N GLN A 29 -3.03 0.03 0.99
CA GLN A 29 -2.02 -0.23 -0.04
C GLN A 29 -1.04 -1.37 0.31
N THR A 30 -0.94 -1.76 1.58
CA THR A 30 0.02 -2.76 2.10
C THR A 30 -0.65 -3.91 2.86
N GLY A 31 -1.98 -4.00 2.79
CA GLY A 31 -2.74 -5.12 3.35
C GLY A 31 -2.66 -6.36 2.49
N ASP A 32 -3.09 -7.50 3.04
CA ASP A 32 -3.16 -8.75 2.31
C ASP A 32 -4.04 -8.61 1.05
N GLY A 33 -3.50 -9.02 -0.09
CA GLY A 33 -4.12 -8.90 -1.41
C GLY A 33 -3.07 -8.72 -2.50
N ILE A 34 -3.38 -9.17 -3.72
CA ILE A 34 -2.56 -8.79 -4.89
C ILE A 34 -2.93 -7.33 -5.21
N PRO A 35 -1.94 -6.44 -5.44
CA PRO A 35 -2.21 -5.10 -5.95
C PRO A 35 -3.16 -5.19 -7.15
N ASP A 36 -4.14 -4.29 -7.20
CA ASP A 36 -5.03 -4.19 -8.34
C ASP A 36 -4.27 -3.62 -9.55
N ASP A 37 -3.57 -4.50 -10.25
CA ASP A 37 -2.84 -4.19 -11.47
C ASP A 37 -3.75 -4.28 -12.72
N SER A 38 -5.08 -4.22 -12.56
CA SER A 38 -6.04 -4.16 -13.68
C SER A 38 -6.02 -2.84 -14.45
N GLY A 39 -5.09 -1.93 -14.08
CA GLY A 39 -4.83 -0.69 -14.77
C GLY A 39 -4.63 -0.89 -16.28
N ARG A 40 -5.08 0.09 -17.07
CA ARG A 40 -4.93 0.04 -18.52
C ARG A 40 -3.45 0.19 -18.90
N PRO A 41 -2.96 -0.54 -19.92
CA PRO A 41 -1.63 -0.31 -20.45
C PRO A 41 -1.47 1.14 -20.90
N VAL A 42 -0.34 1.75 -20.51
CA VAL A 42 0.04 3.08 -21.01
C VAL A 42 0.52 2.93 -22.45
N LYS A 43 -0.18 3.58 -23.39
CA LYS A 43 0.29 3.68 -24.77
C LYS A 43 1.37 4.75 -24.84
N VAL A 44 2.54 4.36 -25.31
CA VAL A 44 3.70 5.24 -25.50
C VAL A 44 4.04 5.24 -26.98
N ASP A 45 4.34 6.40 -27.55
CA ASP A 45 4.79 6.51 -28.94
C ASP A 45 6.27 6.10 -29.10
N ASP A 46 6.67 5.80 -30.33
CA ASP A 46 8.02 5.31 -30.64
C ASP A 46 9.13 6.32 -30.32
N THR A 47 8.82 7.62 -30.31
CA THR A 47 9.80 8.67 -29.98
C THR A 47 10.07 8.68 -28.48
N GLU A 48 9.02 8.57 -27.68
CA GLU A 48 9.12 8.48 -26.23
C GLU A 48 9.78 7.17 -25.78
N LEU A 49 9.50 6.05 -26.46
CA LEU A 49 10.19 4.78 -26.21
C LEU A 49 11.72 4.90 -26.38
N LYS A 50 12.18 5.57 -27.44
CA LYS A 50 13.62 5.81 -27.66
C LYS A 50 14.24 6.66 -26.55
N ARG A 51 13.56 7.75 -26.18
CA ARG A 51 14.02 8.65 -25.10
C ARG A 51 14.19 7.91 -23.77
N ILE A 52 13.22 7.06 -23.41
CA ILE A 52 13.28 6.26 -22.18
C ILE A 52 14.43 5.25 -22.24
N ALA A 53 14.59 4.54 -23.36
CA ALA A 53 15.64 3.53 -23.52
C ALA A 53 17.05 4.14 -23.41
N ASP A 54 17.28 5.30 -24.00
CA ASP A 54 18.56 6.01 -23.92
C ASP A 54 18.85 6.42 -22.48
N LYS A 55 17.86 6.97 -21.77
CA LYS A 55 18.01 7.38 -20.37
C LYS A 55 18.35 6.21 -19.44
N ILE A 56 17.74 5.03 -19.65
CA ILE A 56 18.02 3.82 -18.87
C ILE A 56 19.45 3.31 -19.09
N ARG A 57 19.95 3.37 -20.34
CA ARG A 57 21.30 2.90 -20.67
C ARG A 57 22.42 3.81 -20.16
N THR A 58 22.10 5.06 -19.85
CA THR A 58 23.05 6.04 -19.32
C THR A 58 23.09 6.13 -17.80
N LEU A 59 22.27 5.33 -17.09
CA LEU A 59 22.33 5.15 -15.63
C LEU A 59 23.42 4.15 -15.24
#